data_AF-A0A9E5ALF6-F1
#
_entry.id   AF-A0A9E5ALF6-F1
#
_cell.length_a   1.000
_cell.length_b   1.000
_cell.length_c   1.000
_cell.angle_alpha   90.00
_cell.angle_beta   90.00
_cell.angle_gamma   90.00
#
_symmetry.space_group_name_H-M   'P 1'
#
loop_
_entity.id
_entity.type
_entity.pdbx_description
1 polymer ?
#
loop_
_entity_poly.entity_id
_entity_poly.type
_entity_poly.pdbx_seq_one_letter_code
_entity_poly.pdbx_strand_id
1 'polypeptide(L)'
;MARFAVADIAADNFTQPEVFGDGQWRSRQATKSAQDVIMPLCAPESSVYFDAKINAYVMAHSEGFGSTTLALRTATSPQGPWSPPQTVLRLPESFVGGNFVYAANGHPHLKGADLVLTYVPTQFNDVPTISYKDCYLPHFTKVNLTPEHP
;
A
#
# COMPACT_ATOMS: atom_id res chain seq x y z
N MET A 1 9.72 7.84 5.45
CA MET A 1 8.33 8.27 5.77
C MET A 1 8.37 9.66 6.37
N ALA A 2 7.32 10.46 6.15
CA ALA A 2 7.14 11.75 6.79
C ALA A 2 5.78 11.82 7.48
N ARG A 3 5.68 12.63 8.53
CA ARG A 3 4.42 12.96 9.21
C ARG A 3 4.37 14.44 9.53
N PHE A 4 3.16 14.93 9.76
CA PHE A 4 2.89 16.30 10.21
C PHE A 4 2.14 16.26 11.53
N ALA A 5 2.34 17.27 12.37
CA ALA A 5 1.49 17.44 13.54
C ALA A 5 0.06 17.77 13.10
N VAL A 6 -0.94 17.20 13.77
CA VAL A 6 -2.35 17.46 13.46
C VAL A 6 -2.69 18.94 13.60
N ALA A 7 -2.10 19.62 14.59
CA ALA A 7 -2.28 21.06 14.79
C ALA A 7 -1.75 21.90 13.61
N ASP A 8 -0.65 21.49 12.99
CA ASP A 8 -0.09 22.19 11.81
C ASP A 8 -0.99 22.01 10.59
N ILE A 9 -1.47 20.78 10.34
CA ILE A 9 -2.44 20.51 9.26
C ILE A 9 -3.71 21.35 9.47
N ALA A 10 -4.23 21.40 10.70
CA ALA A 10 -5.42 22.17 11.03
C ALA A 10 -5.24 23.69 10.83
N ALA A 11 -4.00 24.17 10.83
CA ALA A 11 -3.62 25.56 10.58
C ALA A 11 -3.16 25.81 9.14
N ASP A 12 -3.36 24.87 8.21
CA ASP A 12 -2.89 24.94 6.81
C ASP A 12 -1.37 25.10 6.68
N ASN A 13 -0.62 24.59 7.66
CA ASN A 13 0.84 24.64 7.69
C ASN A 13 1.44 23.27 7.32
N PHE A 14 1.99 23.17 6.11
CA PHE A 14 2.68 21.96 5.62
C PHE A 14 4.21 22.13 5.54
N THR A 15 4.77 23.14 6.21
CA THR A 15 6.18 23.51 6.04
C THR A 15 7.14 22.77 6.99
N GLN A 16 6.61 22.13 8.03
CA GLN A 16 7.39 21.52 9.11
C GLN A 16 7.13 20.00 9.27
N PRO A 17 7.41 19.17 8.25
CA PRO A 17 7.30 17.72 8.41
C PRO A 17 8.38 17.19 9.36
N GLU A 18 8.01 16.17 10.13
CA GLU A 18 8.97 15.24 10.72
C GLU A 18 9.23 14.09 9.76
N VAL A 19 10.49 13.67 9.67
CA VAL A 19 10.95 12.54 8.85
C VAL A 19 11.48 11.46 9.78
N PHE A 20 11.15 10.21 9.46
CA PHE A 20 11.65 9.06 10.22
C PHE A 20 13.04 8.63 9.72
N GLY A 21 14.00 8.50 10.63
CA GLY A 21 15.36 8.03 10.35
C GLY A 21 16.13 7.73 11.64
N ASP A 22 17.06 6.78 11.58
CA ASP A 22 17.78 6.21 12.73
C ASP A 22 16.84 5.82 13.89
N GLY A 23 15.69 5.21 13.57
CA GLY A 23 14.70 4.77 14.53
C GLY A 23 13.90 5.89 15.22
N GLN A 24 14.04 7.16 14.79
CA GLN A 24 13.42 8.30 15.46
C GLN A 24 12.75 9.26 14.46
N TRP A 25 11.72 9.95 14.94
CA TRP A 25 11.12 11.09 14.25
C TRP A 25 11.93 12.34 14.53
N ARG A 26 12.33 13.07 13.48
CA ARG A 26 13.10 14.31 13.60
C ARG A 26 12.57 15.35 12.63
N SER A 27 12.73 16.63 12.95
CA SER A 27 12.42 17.69 11.99
C SER A 27 13.25 17.51 10.72
N ARG A 28 12.66 17.77 9.56
CA ARG A 28 13.34 17.61 8.26
C ARG A 28 14.65 18.39 8.18
N GLN A 29 14.73 19.57 8.81
CA GLN A 29 15.95 20.38 8.84
C GLN A 29 17.07 19.77 9.69
N ALA A 30 16.72 18.98 10.71
CA ALA A 30 17.68 18.28 11.55
C ALA A 30 18.18 16.96 10.92
N THR A 31 17.50 16.45 9.90
CA THR A 31 17.87 15.20 9.22
C THR A 31 19.03 15.44 8.26
N LYS A 32 20.27 15.18 8.71
CA LYS A 32 21.46 15.10 7.85
C LYS A 32 21.79 13.66 7.41
N SER A 33 21.10 12.66 7.97
CA SER A 33 21.37 11.22 7.76
C SER A 33 20.49 10.59 6.68
N ALA A 34 20.89 9.39 6.24
CA ALA A 34 20.11 8.55 5.34
C ALA A 34 18.76 8.19 6.00
N GLN A 35 17.67 8.29 5.25
CA GLN A 35 16.35 7.92 5.75
C GLN A 35 16.25 6.40 5.88
N ASP A 36 15.60 5.92 6.96
CA ASP A 36 15.41 4.49 7.17
C ASP A 36 14.56 3.88 6.05
N VAL A 37 15.03 2.76 5.50
CA VAL A 37 14.21 1.93 4.60
C VAL A 37 13.21 1.17 5.45
N ILE A 38 12.05 1.78 5.65
CA ILE A 38 10.99 1.21 6.48
C ILE A 38 10.13 0.18 5.74
N MET A 39 10.23 0.09 4.41
CA MET A 39 9.40 -0.79 3.57
C MET A 39 10.25 -1.43 2.46
N PRO A 40 11.15 -2.36 2.79
CA PRO A 40 11.98 -3.01 1.78
C PRO A 40 11.10 -3.79 0.80
N LEU A 41 11.35 -3.63 -0.51
CA LEU A 41 10.65 -4.33 -1.60
C LEU A 41 9.14 -4.05 -1.69
N CYS A 42 8.64 -2.99 -1.04
CA CYS A 42 7.26 -2.54 -1.23
C CYS A 42 7.13 -1.84 -2.58
N ALA A 43 6.07 -2.16 -3.34
CA ALA A 43 5.76 -1.45 -4.56
C ALA A 43 5.34 0.01 -4.26
N PRO A 44 5.57 0.95 -5.20
CA PRO A 44 4.95 2.26 -5.15
C PRO A 44 3.42 2.14 -5.00
N GLU A 45 2.80 3.21 -4.50
CA GLU A 45 1.33 3.32 -4.40
C GLU A 45 0.69 2.25 -3.53
N SER A 46 1.28 2.01 -2.35
CA SER A 46 0.69 1.25 -1.27
C SER A 46 -0.15 2.14 -0.34
N SER A 47 -1.01 1.49 0.44
CA SER A 47 -1.82 2.15 1.47
C SER A 47 -1.52 1.54 2.83
N VAL A 48 -1.57 2.37 3.87
CA VAL A 48 -1.38 1.96 5.26
C VAL A 48 -2.55 2.50 6.08
N TYR A 49 -3.16 1.65 6.88
CA TYR A 49 -4.21 2.05 7.84
C TYR A 49 -4.04 1.29 9.16
N PHE A 50 -4.62 1.82 10.23
CA PHE A 50 -4.70 1.11 11.51
C PHE A 50 -6.01 0.34 11.60
N ASP A 51 -5.95 -0.96 11.86
CA ASP A 51 -7.10 -1.81 12.12
C ASP A 51 -7.26 -2.05 13.62
N ALA A 52 -8.34 -1.52 14.18
CA ALA A 52 -8.63 -1.64 15.61
C ALA A 52 -9.06 -3.06 16.04
N LYS A 53 -9.54 -3.90 15.14
CA LYS A 53 -9.99 -5.28 15.47
C LYS A 53 -8.81 -6.18 15.81
N ILE A 54 -7.70 -6.00 15.10
CA ILE A 54 -6.47 -6.76 15.31
C ILE A 54 -5.38 -5.93 16.00
N ASN A 55 -5.66 -4.67 16.30
CA ASN A 55 -4.77 -3.73 16.99
C ASN A 55 -3.39 -3.61 16.29
N ALA A 56 -3.40 -3.47 14.97
CA ALA A 56 -2.20 -3.41 14.15
C ALA A 56 -2.37 -2.44 12.97
N TYR A 57 -1.25 -1.94 12.45
CA TYR A 57 -1.22 -1.31 11.15
C TYR A 57 -1.23 -2.39 10.08
N VAL A 58 -2.06 -2.20 9.06
CA VAL A 58 -2.16 -3.04 7.88
C VAL A 58 -1.70 -2.23 6.67
N MET A 59 -0.85 -2.84 5.86
CA MET A 59 -0.44 -2.30 4.56
C MET A 59 -1.00 -3.18 3.46
N ALA A 60 -1.71 -2.59 2.51
CA ALA A 60 -2.02 -3.23 1.24
C ALA A 60 -1.04 -2.73 0.18
N HIS A 61 -0.45 -3.66 -0.56
CA HIS A 61 0.50 -3.34 -1.62
C HIS A 61 0.51 -4.39 -2.74
N SER A 62 1.01 -3.99 -3.91
CA SER A 62 1.27 -4.93 -5.00
C SER A 62 2.62 -5.58 -4.73
N GLU A 63 2.74 -6.89 -4.92
CA GLU A 63 3.98 -7.63 -4.75
C GLU A 63 4.54 -8.04 -6.12
N GLY A 64 5.81 -7.68 -6.37
CA GLY A 64 6.49 -7.89 -7.65
C GLY A 64 6.32 -6.73 -8.65
N PHE A 65 6.72 -6.98 -9.90
CA PHE A 65 6.59 -6.05 -11.04
C PHE A 65 6.07 -6.82 -12.26
N GLY A 66 5.15 -6.25 -13.03
CA GLY A 66 4.44 -6.95 -14.12
C GLY A 66 3.28 -7.80 -13.59
N SER A 67 3.46 -9.13 -13.59
CA SER A 67 2.52 -10.12 -13.07
C SER A 67 2.51 -10.10 -11.52
N THR A 68 1.83 -9.12 -10.93
CA THR A 68 1.84 -8.91 -9.48
C THR A 68 0.74 -9.70 -8.77
N THR A 69 0.93 -9.87 -7.47
CA THR A 69 -0.12 -10.27 -6.52
C THR A 69 -0.51 -9.09 -5.65
N LEU A 70 -1.71 -9.11 -5.10
CA LEU A 70 -2.08 -8.23 -3.99
C LEU A 70 -1.64 -8.90 -2.70
N ALA A 71 -0.90 -8.17 -1.86
CA ALA A 71 -0.38 -8.65 -0.60
C ALA A 71 -0.68 -7.70 0.55
N LEU A 72 -0.79 -8.28 1.74
CA LEU A 72 -0.93 -7.56 2.99
C LEU A 72 0.34 -7.74 3.85
N ARG A 73 0.62 -6.73 4.68
CA ARG A 73 1.62 -6.79 5.75
C ARG A 73 1.06 -6.13 7.01
N THR A 74 1.53 -6.58 8.17
CA THR A 74 1.15 -5.99 9.45
C THR A 74 2.35 -5.46 10.24
N ALA A 75 2.10 -4.46 11.09
CA ALA A 75 3.07 -3.93 12.03
C ALA A 75 2.38 -3.33 13.26
N THR A 76 3.09 -3.24 14.38
CA THR A 76 2.61 -2.53 15.58
C THR A 76 2.81 -1.01 15.50
N SER A 77 3.46 -0.52 14.45
CA SER A 77 3.75 0.89 14.22
C SER A 77 3.78 1.19 12.71
N PRO A 78 3.45 2.41 12.26
CA PRO A 78 3.33 2.73 10.84
C PRO A 78 4.67 2.70 10.09
N GLN A 79 5.79 2.77 10.80
CA GLN A 79 7.14 2.61 10.24
C GLN A 79 7.64 1.16 10.25
N GLY A 80 6.84 0.20 10.71
CA GLY A 80 7.28 -1.17 10.92
C GLY A 80 7.88 -1.43 12.33
N PRO A 81 8.61 -2.54 12.53
CA PRO A 81 8.98 -3.52 11.50
C PRO A 81 7.74 -4.21 10.92
N TRP A 82 7.68 -4.31 9.60
CA TRP A 82 6.58 -4.97 8.91
C TRP A 82 6.80 -6.48 8.84
N SER A 83 5.70 -7.24 8.92
CA SER A 83 5.69 -8.66 8.65
C SER A 83 6.20 -8.97 7.24
N PRO A 84 6.58 -10.24 6.99
CA PRO A 84 6.65 -10.75 5.62
C PRO A 84 5.33 -10.50 4.87
N PRO A 85 5.38 -10.33 3.55
CA PRO A 85 4.19 -10.15 2.73
C PRO A 85 3.36 -11.43 2.74
N GLN A 86 2.05 -11.26 2.86
CA GLN A 86 1.07 -12.32 2.72
C GLN A 86 0.25 -12.05 1.47
N THR A 87 0.47 -12.84 0.42
CA THR A 87 -0.35 -12.77 -0.79
C THR A 87 -1.80 -13.14 -0.45
N VAL A 88 -2.74 -12.24 -0.75
CA VAL A 88 -4.17 -12.45 -0.55
C VAL A 88 -4.91 -12.74 -1.85
N LEU A 89 -4.39 -12.26 -2.99
CA LEU A 89 -5.03 -12.46 -4.27
C LEU A 89 -4.03 -12.39 -5.42
N ARG A 90 -4.18 -13.29 -6.39
CA ARG A 90 -3.58 -13.13 -7.72
C ARG A 90 -4.69 -12.90 -8.73
N LEU A 91 -4.56 -11.82 -9.49
CA LEU A 91 -5.61 -11.34 -10.37
C LEU A 91 -5.51 -11.97 -11.77
N PRO A 92 -6.64 -12.16 -12.48
CA PRO A 92 -6.66 -12.74 -13.83
C PRO A 92 -5.70 -12.03 -14.80
N GLU A 93 -5.63 -10.70 -14.74
CA GLU A 93 -4.80 -9.86 -15.59
C GLU A 93 -3.32 -10.14 -15.39
N SER A 94 -2.92 -10.57 -14.18
CA SER A 94 -1.54 -10.96 -13.89
C SER A 94 -1.12 -12.24 -14.62
N PHE A 95 -2.03 -13.08 -15.12
CA PHE A 95 -1.66 -14.31 -15.83
C PHE A 95 -1.35 -14.12 -17.32
N VAL A 96 -1.54 -12.89 -17.84
CA VAL A 96 -1.32 -12.59 -19.26
C VAL A 96 0.03 -11.89 -19.45
N GLY A 97 0.85 -12.42 -20.34
CA GLY A 97 2.17 -11.85 -20.64
C GLY A 97 2.09 -10.42 -21.16
N GLY A 98 2.92 -9.53 -20.61
CA GLY A 98 2.95 -8.10 -20.94
C GLY A 98 1.89 -7.26 -20.23
N ASN A 99 1.01 -7.88 -19.43
CA ASN A 99 0.15 -7.14 -18.52
C ASN A 99 0.91 -6.73 -17.26
N PHE A 100 0.44 -5.65 -16.66
CA PHE A 100 0.96 -5.09 -15.43
C PHE A 100 -0.20 -4.73 -14.50
N VAL A 101 -0.13 -5.18 -13.25
CA VAL A 101 -1.10 -4.81 -12.23
C VAL A 101 -0.38 -4.07 -11.09
N TYR A 102 -0.96 -2.97 -10.64
CA TYR A 102 -0.34 -2.10 -9.65
C TYR A 102 -1.38 -1.37 -8.76
N ALA A 103 -0.90 -0.47 -7.89
CA ALA A 103 -1.73 0.38 -7.02
C ALA A 103 -2.72 -0.38 -6.12
N ALA A 104 -2.30 -1.54 -5.59
CA ALA A 104 -3.06 -2.26 -4.59
C ALA A 104 -3.30 -1.40 -3.33
N ASN A 105 -4.55 -1.01 -3.10
CA ASN A 105 -4.93 -0.14 -1.99
C ASN A 105 -6.10 -0.71 -1.20
N GLY A 106 -6.01 -0.65 0.13
CA GLY A 106 -7.04 -1.09 1.05
C GLY A 106 -8.00 0.03 1.44
N HIS A 107 -9.28 -0.31 1.53
CA HIS A 107 -10.37 0.63 1.79
C HIS A 107 -11.16 0.21 3.05
N PRO A 108 -10.61 0.37 4.26
CA PRO A 108 -11.24 -0.11 5.51
C PRO A 108 -12.57 0.58 5.85
N HIS A 109 -12.88 1.69 5.17
CA HIS A 109 -14.12 2.44 5.34
C HIS A 109 -15.29 1.82 4.55
N LEU A 110 -15.02 1.08 3.48
CA LEU A 110 -16.03 0.39 2.66
C LEU A 110 -16.61 -0.81 3.41
N LYS A 111 -17.87 -1.17 3.10
CA LYS A 111 -18.63 -2.23 3.79
C LYS A 111 -19.00 -3.38 2.84
N GLY A 112 -19.35 -4.53 3.40
CA GLY A 112 -19.81 -5.71 2.64
C GLY A 112 -18.71 -6.72 2.26
N ALA A 113 -17.56 -6.65 2.94
CA ALA A 113 -16.44 -7.59 2.97
C ALA A 113 -15.62 -7.35 4.25
N ASP A 114 -14.68 -8.23 4.59
CA ASP A 114 -13.72 -7.97 5.66
C ASP A 114 -12.77 -6.84 5.27
N LEU A 115 -12.26 -6.87 4.03
CA LEU A 115 -11.50 -5.80 3.41
C LEU A 115 -11.88 -5.66 1.93
N VAL A 116 -12.07 -4.41 1.49
CA VAL A 116 -12.16 -4.07 0.07
C VAL A 116 -10.81 -3.56 -0.40
N LEU A 117 -10.30 -4.13 -1.48
CA LEU A 117 -9.09 -3.66 -2.15
C LEU A 117 -9.44 -3.06 -3.51
N THR A 118 -8.63 -2.10 -3.96
CA THR A 118 -8.57 -1.71 -5.37
C THR A 118 -7.21 -2.03 -5.96
N TYR A 119 -7.17 -2.22 -7.27
CA TYR A 119 -5.94 -2.33 -8.06
C TYR A 119 -6.17 -1.71 -9.44
N VAL A 120 -5.09 -1.46 -10.20
CA VAL A 120 -5.17 -0.97 -11.57
C VAL A 120 -4.48 -1.97 -12.50
N PRO A 121 -5.21 -2.60 -13.44
CA PRO A 121 -4.61 -3.37 -14.51
C PRO A 121 -4.24 -2.47 -15.68
N THR A 122 -3.08 -2.72 -16.28
CA THR A 122 -2.61 -2.08 -17.50
C THR A 122 -1.75 -3.08 -18.29
N GLN A 123 -1.21 -2.63 -19.41
CA GLN A 123 -0.41 -3.46 -20.30
C GLN A 123 0.72 -2.66 -20.94
N PHE A 124 1.85 -3.34 -21.18
CA PHE A 124 2.98 -2.82 -21.95
C PHE A 124 2.90 -3.20 -23.44
N ASN A 125 1.96 -4.05 -23.82
CA ASN A 125 1.82 -4.53 -25.20
C ASN A 125 1.08 -3.52 -26.08
N ASP A 126 1.49 -3.45 -27.35
CA ASP A 126 0.80 -2.67 -28.39
C ASP A 126 -0.55 -3.26 -28.79
N VAL A 127 -0.73 -4.58 -28.60
CA VAL A 127 -1.99 -5.27 -28.85
C VAL A 127 -2.80 -5.36 -27.54
N PRO A 128 -4.04 -4.85 -27.48
CA PRO A 128 -4.87 -4.88 -26.28
C PRO A 128 -5.27 -6.30 -25.88
N THR A 129 -4.84 -6.72 -24.69
CA THR A 129 -5.28 -7.95 -24.00
C THR A 129 -6.29 -7.62 -22.91
N ILE A 130 -6.28 -6.37 -22.42
CA ILE A 130 -7.29 -5.80 -21.53
C ILE A 130 -8.16 -4.86 -22.38
N SER A 131 -9.47 -4.93 -22.19
CA SER A 131 -10.40 -3.99 -22.82
C SER A 131 -10.03 -2.55 -22.45
N TYR A 132 -10.04 -1.63 -23.41
CA TYR A 132 -9.75 -0.22 -23.16
C TYR A 132 -10.64 0.43 -22.10
N LYS A 133 -11.84 -0.12 -21.87
CA LYS A 133 -12.76 0.36 -20.82
C LYS A 133 -12.34 -0.08 -19.42
N ASP A 134 -11.47 -1.08 -19.32
CA ASP A 134 -11.06 -1.72 -18.08
C ASP A 134 -9.58 -1.46 -17.79
N CYS A 135 -8.80 -1.10 -18.82
CA CYS A 135 -7.38 -0.75 -18.71
C CYS A 135 -7.22 0.63 -18.06
N TYR A 136 -6.28 0.73 -17.10
CA TYR A 136 -5.90 1.97 -16.43
C TYR A 136 -7.02 2.63 -15.60
N LEU A 137 -8.00 1.83 -15.15
CA LEU A 137 -9.01 2.23 -14.18
C LEU A 137 -8.90 1.40 -12.90
N PRO A 138 -9.34 1.91 -11.73
CA PRO A 138 -9.40 1.11 -10.52
C PRO A 138 -10.47 0.00 -10.62
N HIS A 139 -10.07 -1.23 -10.33
CA HIS A 139 -10.96 -2.37 -10.15
C HIS A 139 -11.10 -2.68 -8.68
N PHE A 140 -12.31 -3.05 -8.25
CA PHE A 140 -12.59 -3.42 -6.86
C PHE A 140 -12.60 -4.94 -6.69
N THR A 141 -12.01 -5.40 -5.59
CA THR A 141 -12.10 -6.80 -5.16
C THR A 141 -12.35 -6.88 -3.67
N LYS A 142 -12.98 -7.98 -3.25
CA LYS A 142 -13.29 -8.27 -1.85
C LYS A 142 -12.35 -9.35 -1.36
N VAL A 143 -11.77 -9.14 -0.19
CA VAL A 143 -10.92 -10.11 0.49
C VAL A 143 -11.59 -10.49 1.79
N ASN A 144 -11.68 -11.80 2.03
CA ASN A 144 -12.05 -12.34 3.33
C ASN A 144 -10.75 -12.58 4.10
N LEU A 145 -10.64 -11.97 5.27
CA LEU A 145 -9.45 -12.10 6.10
C LEU A 145 -9.62 -13.34 6.98
N THR A 146 -8.76 -14.32 6.78
CA THR A 146 -8.69 -15.49 7.67
C THR A 146 -7.78 -15.17 8.85
N PRO A 147 -7.81 -15.94 9.96
CA PRO A 147 -6.90 -15.73 11.09
C PRO A 147 -5.41 -15.75 10.72
N GLU A 148 -5.06 -16.35 9.58
CA GLU A 148 -3.70 -16.36 9.02
C GLU A 148 -3.35 -15.07 8.27
N HIS A 149 -4.35 -14.25 7.94
CA HIS A 149 -4.28 -12.95 7.27
C HIS A 149 -4.85 -11.83 8.17
N PRO A 150 -4.13 -11.43 9.23
CA PRO A 150 -4.43 -10.20 9.96
C PRO A 150 -4.22 -8.96 9.07
#